data_AF-A0A939U8Y6-F1
#
_entry.id   AF-A0A939U8Y6-F1
#
_cell.length_a   1.000
_cell.length_b   1.000
_cell.length_c   1.000
_cell.angle_alpha   90.00
_cell.angle_beta   90.00
_cell.angle_gamma   90.00
#
_symmetry.space_group_name_H-M   'P 1'
#
loop_
_entity.id
_entity.type
_entity.pdbx_description
1 polymer ?
#
loop_
_entity_poly.entity_id
_entity_poly.type
_entity_poly.pdbx_seq_one_letter_code
_entity_poly.pdbx_strand_id
1 'polypeptide(L)' 'MAFFSLNQELAIDLGTANTVIYQNDQIVLDEPSIV' A
#
# COMPACT_ATOMS: atom_id res chain seq x y z
N MET A 1 0.73 3.77 -29.15
CA MET A 1 0.38 2.62 -28.30
C MET A 1 0.74 2.98 -26.88
N ALA A 2 -0.25 3.29 -26.03
CA ALA A 2 0.02 3.60 -24.62
C ALA A 2 0.31 2.28 -23.89
N PHE A 3 1.52 2.15 -23.34
CA PHE A 3 1.87 1.06 -22.44
C PHE A 3 1.18 1.33 -21.10
N PHE A 4 -0.01 0.74 -20.89
CA PHE A 4 -0.62 0.66 -19.57
C PHE A 4 0.07 -0.46 -18.80
N SER A 5 0.83 -0.12 -17.76
CA SER A 5 1.35 -1.10 -16.79
C SER A 5 0.24 -1.46 -15.82
N LEU A 6 -0.20 -2.72 -15.85
CA LEU A 6 -1.27 -3.28 -15.00
C LEU A 6 -0.73 -3.94 -13.72
N ASN A 7 0.59 -4.01 -13.55
CA ASN A 7 1.20 -4.59 -12.36
C ASN A 7 1.41 -3.49 -11.32
N GLN A 8 0.37 -3.22 -10.52
CA GLN A 8 0.51 -2.44 -9.29
C GLN A 8 0.65 -3.44 -8.15
N GLU A 9 1.84 -3.51 -7.57
CA GLU A 9 2.06 -4.33 -6.38
C GLU A 9 1.55 -3.54 -5.17
N LEU A 10 0.47 -4.05 -4.56
CA LEU A 10 -0.11 -3.52 -3.33
C LEU A 10 0.19 -4.49 -2.20
N ALA A 11 0.97 -4.04 -1.23
CA ALA A 11 1.21 -4.78 0.01
C ALA A 11 0.56 -4.04 1.18
N ILE A 12 -0.13 -4.78 2.05
CA ILE A 12 -0.80 -4.24 3.22
C ILE A 12 -0.20 -4.90 4.46
N ASP A 13 0.42 -4.10 5.31
CA ASP A 13 0.92 -4.49 6.62
C ASP A 13 -0.11 -4.11 7.68
N LEU A 14 -0.69 -5.13 8.33
CA LEU A 14 -1.74 -4.98 9.34
C LEU A 14 -1.14 -5.14 10.73
N GLY A 15 -0.44 -4.11 11.18
CA GLY A 15 0.06 -4.01 12.54
C GLY A 15 -1.05 -3.81 13.57
N THR A 16 -0.77 -4.19 14.81
CA THR A 16 -1.71 -3.99 15.94
C THR A 16 -1.94 -2.52 16.27
N ALA A 17 -0.95 -1.67 16.02
CA ALA A 17 -1.01 -0.23 16.27
C ALA A 17 -1.25 0.59 15.00
N ASN A 18 -0.69 0.15 13.86
CA ASN A 18 -0.72 0.89 12.61
C ASN A 18 -0.99 -0.04 11.42
N THR A 19 -1.68 0.49 10.42
CA THR A 19 -1.82 -0.11 9.10
C THR A 19 -0.94 0.66 8.13
N VAL A 20 -0.03 -0.04 7.46
CA VAL A 20 0.87 0.55 6.45
C VAL A 20 0.57 -0.07 5.09
N ILE A 21 0.37 0.76 4.08
CA ILE A 21 0.12 0.32 2.71
C ILE A 21 1.30 0.73 1.85
N TYR A 22 1.81 -0.24 1.09
CA TYR A 22 2.87 -0.04 0.11
C TYR A 22 2.28 -0.19 -1.29
N GLN A 23 2.64 0.72 -2.19
CA GLN A 23 2.36 0.62 -3.61
C GLN A 23 3.67 0.77 -4.39
N ASN A 24 4.03 -0.24 -5.19
CA ASN A 24 5.27 -0.24 -5.97
C ASN A 24 6.51 0.12 -5.12
N ASP A 25 6.67 -0.57 -3.98
CA ASP A 25 7.74 -0.36 -3.00
C ASP A 25 7.76 1.00 -2.29
N GLN A 26 6.71 1.82 -2.42
CA GLN A 26 6.57 3.10 -1.73
C GLN A 26 5.46 3.07 -0.70
N ILE A 27 5.68 3.65 0.48
CA ILE A 27 4.62 3.81 1.49
C ILE A 27 3.63 4.87 0.99
N VAL A 28 2.36 4.48 0.84
CA VAL A 28 1.26 5.36 0.43
C VAL A 28 0.25 5.62 1.55
N LEU A 29 0.26 4.80 2.61
CA LEU A 29 -0.54 4.99 3.82
C LEU A 29 0.26 4.52 5.03
N ASP A 30 0.22 5.29 6.11
CA ASP A 30 0.66 4.89 7.45
C ASP A 30 -0.26 5.56 8.46
N GLU A 31 -1.23 4.80 8.98
CA GLU A 31 -2.29 5.31 9.85
C GLU A 31 -2.47 4.39 11.07
N PRO A 32 -2.96 4.90 12.21
CA PRO A 32 -3.32 4.06 13.35
C PRO A 32 -4.39 3.01 12.98
N SER A 33 -4.26 1.79 13.48
CA SER A 33 -5.20 0.68 13.30
C SER A 33 -6.43 0.85 14.21
N ILE A 34 -7.31 1.78 13.85
CA ILE A 34 -8.56 2.11 14.54
C ILE A 34 -9.73 2.17 13.55
N VAL A 35 -10.97 2.05 14.05
CA VAL A 35 -12.22 2.11 13.24
C VAL A 35 -12.88 3.47 13.37
#